data_AF-A0A9E3JWJ5-F1
#
_entry.id   AF-A0A9E3JWJ5-F1
#
_cell.length_a   1.000
_cell.length_b   1.000
_cell.length_c   1.000
_cell.angle_alpha   90.00
_cell.angle_beta   90.00
_cell.angle_gamma   90.00
#
_symmetry.space_group_name_H-M   'P 1'
#
loop_
_entity.id
_entity.type
_entity.pdbx_description
1 polymer ?
#
loop_
_entity_poly.entity_id
_entity_poly.type
_entity_poly.pdbx_seq_one_letter_code
_entity_poly.pdbx_strand_id
1 'polypeptide(L)'
;MTPVAEAPPSLFVIALPRSLSTHVHETARAALSLAAPAWTSAGEVLNAGRWRMRARDDDDDRYVTAEDRVRFEVWLRFLDDVVAVRGRAYKDVVQPFVCAHWLARTEGLRVLRIRRPVADVAWSMLDAGWRYPARAAEAGRDDVDRLLSGLLRARDALATVAAEELDFDALLETQDALSRALATLYPSLDSALDAARDPLRIPAHDAGFRAHARSVLQRRGTSRWRDLAARVEALESSGKAAGDAVGVAIPAD
;
A
#
# COMPACT_ATOMS: atom_id res chain seq x y z
N MET A 1 -27.88 31.93 3.82
CA MET A 1 -26.88 31.14 3.06
C MET A 1 -26.13 30.29 4.04
N THR A 2 -26.40 28.99 4.09
CA THR A 2 -25.59 28.05 4.88
C THR A 2 -24.22 27.96 4.21
N PRO A 3 -23.10 28.13 4.93
CA PRO A 3 -21.78 27.95 4.33
C PRO A 3 -21.70 26.53 3.74
N VAL A 4 -21.30 26.43 2.47
CA VAL A 4 -21.00 25.14 1.85
C VAL A 4 -19.86 24.54 2.66
N ALA A 5 -20.11 23.44 3.35
CA ALA A 5 -19.07 22.76 4.10
C ALA A 5 -17.92 22.42 3.14
N GLU A 6 -16.72 22.88 3.47
CA GLU A 6 -15.54 22.62 2.66
C GLU A 6 -15.30 21.10 2.60
N ALA A 7 -15.03 20.57 1.41
CA ALA A 7 -14.76 19.14 1.27
C ALA A 7 -13.59 18.72 2.18
N PRO A 8 -13.66 17.55 2.83
CA PRO A 8 -12.56 17.09 3.67
C PRO A 8 -11.28 16.88 2.84
N PRO A 9 -10.09 16.91 3.47
CA PRO A 9 -8.85 16.47 2.82
C PRO A 9 -9.02 15.11 2.14
N SER A 10 -8.31 14.90 1.03
CA SER A 10 -8.35 13.62 0.33
C SER A 10 -7.54 12.55 1.07
N LEU A 11 -7.98 11.31 0.93
CA LEU A 11 -7.30 10.13 1.47
C LEU A 11 -6.49 9.43 0.39
N PHE A 12 -5.24 9.10 0.68
CA PHE A 12 -4.41 8.22 -0.14
C PHE A 12 -4.05 6.95 0.65
N VAL A 13 -4.52 5.79 0.20
CA VAL A 13 -4.22 4.49 0.81
C VAL A 13 -3.04 3.84 0.09
N ILE A 14 -1.95 3.60 0.82
CA ILE A 14 -0.76 2.90 0.31
C ILE A 14 -0.58 1.57 1.03
N ALA A 15 -0.18 0.54 0.29
CA ALA A 15 0.12 -0.76 0.87
C ALA A 15 0.98 -1.59 -0.09
N LEU A 16 1.57 -2.66 0.44
CA LEU A 16 1.96 -3.78 -0.42
C LEU A 16 0.71 -4.47 -1.01
N PRO A 17 0.82 -5.14 -2.17
CA PRO A 17 -0.28 -5.91 -2.75
C PRO A 17 -0.88 -6.91 -1.78
N ARG A 18 -2.13 -7.31 -2.05
CA ARG A 18 -2.85 -8.33 -1.28
C ARG A 18 -3.10 -7.94 0.20
N SER A 19 -2.92 -6.69 0.59
CA SER A 19 -3.07 -6.23 1.99
C SER A 19 -4.46 -5.69 2.32
N LEU A 20 -5.53 -6.25 1.74
CA LEU A 20 -6.92 -5.78 1.90
C LEU A 20 -7.14 -4.30 1.51
N SER A 21 -6.22 -3.68 0.77
CA SER A 21 -6.25 -2.25 0.47
C SER A 21 -7.50 -1.81 -0.30
N THR A 22 -8.02 -2.63 -1.22
CA THR A 22 -9.30 -2.37 -1.88
C THR A 22 -10.45 -2.22 -0.89
N HIS A 23 -10.50 -3.12 0.08
CA HIS A 23 -11.56 -3.11 1.07
C HIS A 23 -11.43 -1.88 1.99
N VAL A 24 -10.22 -1.64 2.51
CA VAL A 24 -9.92 -0.44 3.31
C VAL A 24 -10.27 0.84 2.56
N HIS A 25 -9.90 0.94 1.28
CA HIS A 25 -10.21 2.08 0.42
C HIS A 25 -11.72 2.33 0.31
N GLU A 26 -12.51 1.32 -0.08
CA GLU A 26 -13.96 1.50 -0.25
C GLU A 26 -14.66 1.84 1.06
N THR A 27 -14.27 1.18 2.15
CA THR A 27 -14.85 1.41 3.48
C THR A 27 -14.52 2.81 4.00
N ALA A 28 -13.25 3.23 3.91
CA ALA A 28 -12.84 4.58 4.31
C ALA A 28 -13.48 5.66 3.43
N ARG A 29 -13.53 5.44 2.12
CA ARG A 29 -14.17 6.35 1.16
C ARG A 29 -15.64 6.57 1.49
N ALA A 30 -16.38 5.49 1.75
CA ALA A 30 -17.79 5.56 2.10
C ALA A 30 -18.01 6.33 3.41
N ALA A 31 -17.24 6.01 4.45
CA ALA A 31 -17.37 6.65 5.76
C ALA A 31 -17.02 8.14 5.77
N LEU A 32 -16.02 8.53 4.99
CA LEU A 32 -15.59 9.93 4.85
C LEU A 32 -16.39 10.68 3.79
N SER A 33 -17.36 10.04 3.12
CA SER A 33 -18.10 10.59 1.98
C SER A 33 -17.18 11.15 0.88
N LEU A 34 -16.04 10.49 0.63
CA LEU A 34 -15.09 10.87 -0.41
C LEU A 34 -15.52 10.30 -1.77
N ALA A 35 -15.20 11.01 -2.85
CA ALA A 35 -15.40 10.50 -4.20
C ALA A 35 -14.16 9.73 -4.70
N ALA A 36 -14.34 8.61 -5.41
CA ALA A 36 -13.25 8.01 -6.18
C ALA A 36 -13.24 8.61 -7.60
N PRO A 37 -12.09 8.71 -8.27
CA PRO A 37 -12.06 9.02 -9.70
C PRO A 37 -12.73 7.91 -10.51
N ALA A 38 -13.72 8.25 -11.34
CA ALA A 38 -14.55 7.27 -12.06
C ALA A 38 -13.79 6.40 -13.07
N TRP A 39 -12.60 6.84 -13.50
CA TRP A 39 -11.73 6.10 -14.41
C TRP A 39 -10.82 5.09 -13.71
N THR A 40 -10.79 5.08 -12.37
CA THR A 40 -10.02 4.10 -11.58
C THR A 40 -10.85 2.87 -11.26
N SER A 41 -10.19 1.72 -11.16
CA SER A 41 -10.79 0.49 -10.62
C SER A 41 -10.37 0.33 -9.16
N ALA A 42 -11.32 0.39 -8.24
CA ALA A 42 -11.09 0.26 -6.79
C ALA A 42 -10.03 1.25 -6.24
N GLY A 43 -10.02 2.47 -6.77
CA GLY A 43 -9.12 3.55 -6.38
C GLY A 43 -7.68 3.44 -6.89
N GLU A 44 -7.31 2.39 -7.64
CA GLU A 44 -5.94 2.17 -8.12
C GLU A 44 -5.53 3.17 -9.20
N VAL A 45 -4.89 4.25 -8.76
CA VAL A 45 -4.57 5.42 -9.59
C VAL A 45 -3.38 5.18 -10.53
N LEU A 46 -2.39 4.37 -10.14
CA LEU A 46 -1.18 4.11 -10.94
C LEU A 46 -1.13 2.70 -11.54
N ASN A 47 -2.21 1.93 -11.42
CA ASN A 47 -2.31 0.64 -12.09
C ASN A 47 -2.77 0.81 -13.54
N ALA A 48 -1.83 1.24 -14.40
CA ALA A 48 -2.07 1.45 -15.82
C ALA A 48 -2.75 0.25 -16.50
N GLY A 49 -2.41 -0.99 -16.11
CA GLY A 49 -3.01 -2.19 -16.67
C GLY A 49 -4.52 -2.31 -16.45
N ARG A 50 -5.10 -1.55 -15.51
CA ARG A 50 -6.56 -1.57 -15.25
C ARG A 50 -7.37 -0.55 -16.05
N TRP A 51 -6.72 0.49 -16.59
CA TRP A 51 -7.43 1.58 -17.27
C TRP A 51 -6.83 1.95 -18.62
N ARG A 52 -5.57 1.59 -18.92
CA ARG A 52 -5.06 1.63 -20.28
C ARG A 52 -5.71 0.49 -21.06
N MET A 53 -6.51 0.85 -22.05
CA MET A 53 -6.92 -0.06 -23.13
C MET A 53 -5.70 -0.42 -24.02
N ARG A 54 -4.65 -1.00 -23.45
CA ARG A 54 -3.48 -1.48 -24.20
C ARG A 54 -3.56 -3.00 -24.36
N ALA A 55 -3.32 -3.46 -25.58
CA ALA A 55 -3.45 -4.85 -26.01
C ALA A 55 -2.34 -5.81 -25.51
N ARG A 56 -1.56 -5.45 -24.48
CA ARG A 56 -0.50 -6.30 -23.95
C ARG A 56 -0.43 -6.22 -22.43
N ASP A 57 -0.47 -7.41 -21.80
CA ASP A 57 -0.15 -7.70 -20.40
C ASP A 57 1.35 -7.51 -20.12
N ASP A 58 1.89 -6.34 -20.44
CA ASP A 58 3.20 -5.98 -19.94
C ASP A 58 3.00 -5.49 -18.49
N ASP A 59 3.18 -6.41 -17.54
CA ASP A 59 3.43 -6.14 -16.11
C ASP A 59 4.60 -5.13 -15.89
N ASP A 60 5.28 -4.79 -16.98
CA ASP A 60 6.40 -3.87 -17.17
C ASP A 60 6.08 -2.39 -16.94
N ASP A 61 4.98 -2.02 -16.31
CA ASP A 61 4.81 -0.65 -15.79
C ASP A 61 4.73 -0.60 -14.27
N ARG A 62 4.71 -1.72 -13.54
CA ARG A 62 4.69 -1.73 -12.06
C ARG A 62 6.09 -1.54 -11.46
N TYR A 63 6.14 -1.12 -10.20
CA TYR A 63 7.34 -0.98 -9.38
C TYR A 63 8.44 -0.14 -10.05
N VAL A 64 8.07 0.95 -10.72
CA VAL A 64 9.04 1.86 -11.35
C VAL A 64 9.90 2.51 -10.26
N THR A 65 11.21 2.35 -10.36
CA THR A 65 12.20 2.94 -9.44
C THR A 65 12.76 4.25 -10.02
N ALA A 66 13.40 5.06 -9.18
CA ALA A 66 14.06 6.30 -9.63
C ALA A 66 15.24 6.06 -10.59
N GLU A 67 15.74 4.82 -10.70
CA GLU A 67 16.77 4.42 -11.66
C GLU A 67 16.24 4.54 -13.11
N ASP A 68 14.96 4.24 -13.35
CA ASP A 68 14.28 4.55 -14.62
C ASP A 68 13.68 5.97 -14.55
N ARG A 69 14.58 6.96 -14.62
CA ARG A 69 14.24 8.38 -14.45
C ARG A 69 13.08 8.84 -15.34
N VAL A 70 13.04 8.40 -16.60
CA VAL A 70 12.03 8.85 -17.56
C VAL A 70 10.65 8.34 -17.17
N ARG A 71 10.50 7.02 -16.90
CA ARG A 71 9.20 6.48 -16.48
C ARG A 71 8.80 6.99 -15.11
N PHE A 72 9.76 7.16 -14.21
CA PHE A 72 9.51 7.69 -12.87
C PHE A 72 8.93 9.11 -12.95
N GLU A 73 9.58 10.03 -13.68
CA GLU A 73 9.10 11.40 -13.86
C GLU A 73 7.72 11.48 -14.53
N VAL A 74 7.41 10.58 -15.49
CA VAL A 74 6.07 10.49 -16.09
C VAL A 74 5.00 10.17 -15.05
N TRP A 75 5.24 9.20 -14.18
CA TRP A 75 4.30 8.85 -13.13
C TRP A 75 4.14 9.95 -12.09
N LEU A 76 5.22 10.65 -11.75
CA LEU A 76 5.17 11.80 -10.85
C LEU A 76 4.29 12.93 -11.41
N ARG A 77 4.50 13.32 -12.67
CA ARG A 77 3.67 14.35 -13.33
C ARG A 77 2.22 13.92 -13.45
N PHE A 78 1.98 12.65 -13.78
CA PHE A 78 0.62 12.12 -13.84
C PHE A 78 -0.11 12.29 -12.49
N LEU A 79 0.55 11.99 -11.36
CA LEU A 79 -0.05 12.22 -10.04
C LEU A 79 -0.36 13.70 -9.78
N ASP A 80 0.56 14.59 -10.17
CA ASP A 80 0.35 16.04 -10.05
C ASP A 80 -0.91 16.51 -10.84
N ASP A 81 -1.18 15.88 -11.99
CA ASP A 81 -2.33 16.23 -12.86
C ASP A 81 -3.68 15.66 -12.36
N VAL A 82 -3.68 14.48 -11.71
CA VAL A 82 -4.92 13.74 -11.44
C VAL A 82 -5.33 13.68 -9.97
N VAL A 83 -4.42 13.97 -9.04
CA VAL A 83 -4.72 13.93 -7.61
C VAL A 83 -5.17 15.29 -7.10
N ALA A 84 -6.42 15.35 -6.64
CA ALA A 84 -6.97 16.49 -5.93
C ALA A 84 -6.76 16.31 -4.43
N VAL A 85 -6.27 17.36 -3.77
CA VAL A 85 -5.96 17.33 -2.33
C VAL A 85 -7.19 17.32 -1.41
N ARG A 86 -8.41 17.53 -1.95
CA ARG A 86 -9.66 17.47 -1.17
C ARG A 86 -10.76 16.67 -1.88
N GLY A 87 -11.62 16.05 -1.08
CA GLY A 87 -12.86 15.41 -1.50
C GLY A 87 -12.70 14.08 -2.25
N ARG A 88 -11.49 13.51 -2.29
CA ARG A 88 -11.21 12.29 -3.05
C ARG A 88 -10.55 11.18 -2.23
N ALA A 89 -10.78 9.94 -2.64
CA ALA A 89 -10.06 8.77 -2.14
C ALA A 89 -9.26 8.13 -3.27
N TYR A 90 -8.00 7.84 -3.00
CA TYR A 90 -7.04 7.21 -3.90
C TYR A 90 -6.41 6.01 -3.21
N LYS A 91 -5.92 5.07 -4.01
CA LYS A 91 -5.17 3.91 -3.52
C LYS A 91 -4.08 3.54 -4.50
N ASP A 92 -2.96 3.03 -4.02
CA ASP A 92 -2.05 2.29 -4.88
C ASP A 92 -1.31 1.17 -4.13
N VAL A 93 -1.03 0.08 -4.86
CA VAL A 93 -0.25 -1.06 -4.36
C VAL A 93 0.80 -1.55 -5.36
N VAL A 94 0.92 -0.90 -6.52
CA VAL A 94 1.75 -1.34 -7.64
C VAL A 94 2.89 -0.38 -7.95
N GLN A 95 2.89 0.84 -7.41
CA GLN A 95 3.98 1.81 -7.54
C GLN A 95 4.50 2.32 -6.17
N PRO A 96 5.02 1.44 -5.31
CA PRO A 96 5.46 1.85 -3.97
C PRO A 96 6.52 2.95 -3.99
N PHE A 97 7.49 2.90 -4.92
CA PHE A 97 8.58 3.88 -5.00
C PHE A 97 8.11 5.25 -5.50
N VAL A 98 7.25 5.27 -6.53
CA VAL A 98 6.64 6.52 -7.03
C VAL A 98 5.79 7.15 -5.95
N CYS A 99 4.90 6.37 -5.32
CA CYS A 99 4.04 6.85 -4.23
C CYS A 99 4.87 7.39 -3.07
N ALA A 100 5.91 6.66 -2.65
CA ALA A 100 6.78 7.10 -1.55
C ALA A 100 7.42 8.46 -1.85
N HIS A 101 8.00 8.60 -3.04
CA HIS A 101 8.63 9.84 -3.46
C HIS A 101 7.63 10.99 -3.62
N TRP A 102 6.48 10.74 -4.24
CA TRP A 102 5.46 11.76 -4.50
C TRP A 102 4.78 12.23 -3.21
N LEU A 103 4.41 11.31 -2.32
CA LEU A 103 3.73 11.64 -1.06
C LEU A 103 4.66 12.38 -0.08
N ALA A 104 5.97 12.12 -0.11
CA ALA A 104 6.94 12.82 0.74
C ALA A 104 7.02 14.34 0.48
N ARG A 105 6.56 14.80 -0.69
CA ARG A 105 6.55 16.21 -1.10
C ARG A 105 5.15 16.80 -1.29
N THR A 106 4.11 16.01 -1.05
CA THR A 106 2.73 16.44 -1.27
C THR A 106 2.07 16.79 0.05
N GLU A 107 1.62 18.04 0.16
CA GLU A 107 0.92 18.52 1.34
C GLU A 107 -0.61 18.47 1.16
N GLY A 108 -1.35 18.53 2.27
CA GLY A 108 -2.81 18.60 2.27
C GLY A 108 -3.54 17.26 2.07
N LEU A 109 -2.83 16.17 1.83
CA LEU A 109 -3.38 14.82 1.83
C LEU A 109 -3.36 14.18 3.23
N ARG A 110 -4.27 13.25 3.45
CA ARG A 110 -4.18 12.26 4.53
C ARG A 110 -3.72 10.94 3.93
N VAL A 111 -2.71 10.33 4.54
CA VAL A 111 -2.13 9.08 4.05
C VAL A 111 -2.37 7.99 5.07
N LEU A 112 -2.93 6.87 4.61
CA LEU A 112 -3.12 5.65 5.39
C LEU A 112 -2.24 4.55 4.81
N ARG A 113 -1.37 3.97 5.62
CA ARG A 113 -0.47 2.89 5.21
C ARG A 113 -0.88 1.57 5.86
N ILE A 114 -1.16 0.56 5.06
CA ILE A 114 -1.41 -0.79 5.59
C ILE A 114 -0.10 -1.55 5.71
N ARG A 115 0.28 -1.90 6.95
CA ARG A 115 1.47 -2.72 7.22
C ARG A 115 1.06 -4.20 7.28
N ARG A 116 1.59 -4.99 6.34
CA ARG A 116 1.42 -6.46 6.30
C ARG A 116 2.78 -7.15 6.28
N PRO A 117 2.97 -8.28 6.99
CA PRO A 117 4.21 -9.04 6.91
C PRO A 117 4.57 -9.42 5.47
N VAL A 118 5.84 -9.25 5.09
CA VAL A 118 6.32 -9.52 3.72
C VAL A 118 6.12 -10.99 3.34
N ALA A 119 6.33 -11.92 4.28
CA ALA A 119 6.09 -13.34 4.05
C ALA A 119 4.63 -13.64 3.66
N ASP A 120 3.66 -12.94 4.27
CA ASP A 120 2.24 -13.09 3.94
C ASP A 120 1.91 -12.54 2.54
N VAL A 121 2.51 -11.40 2.19
CA VAL A 121 2.37 -10.79 0.87
C VAL A 121 2.96 -11.72 -0.19
N ALA A 122 4.19 -12.19 0.01
CA ALA A 122 4.90 -13.08 -0.89
C ALA A 122 4.15 -14.39 -1.09
N TRP A 123 3.69 -15.03 0.00
CA TRP A 123 2.83 -16.20 -0.08
C TRP A 123 1.62 -15.92 -0.98
N SER A 124 0.91 -14.83 -0.71
CA SER A 124 -0.33 -14.47 -1.42
C SER A 124 -0.09 -14.16 -2.89
N MET A 125 1.06 -13.59 -3.25
CA MET A 125 1.46 -13.33 -4.63
C MET A 125 1.81 -14.62 -5.36
N LEU A 126 2.64 -15.48 -4.75
CA LEU A 126 3.03 -16.77 -5.35
C LEU A 126 1.81 -17.68 -5.57
N ASP A 127 0.90 -17.74 -4.60
CA ASP A 127 -0.35 -18.50 -4.69
C ASP A 127 -1.28 -18.00 -5.81
N ALA A 128 -1.26 -16.69 -6.08
CA ALA A 128 -2.04 -16.07 -7.15
C ALA A 128 -1.30 -16.03 -8.50
N GLY A 129 -0.10 -16.62 -8.60
CA GLY A 129 0.73 -16.55 -9.82
C GLY A 129 1.21 -15.14 -10.17
N TRP A 130 1.20 -14.21 -9.21
CA TRP A 130 1.62 -12.82 -9.42
C TRP A 130 3.13 -12.72 -9.52
N ARG A 131 3.63 -12.09 -10.59
CA ARG A 131 5.06 -11.95 -10.87
C ARG A 131 5.56 -10.58 -10.42
N TYR A 132 6.70 -10.56 -9.76
CA TYR A 132 7.42 -9.33 -9.45
C TYR A 132 8.31 -8.96 -10.64
N PRO A 133 8.32 -7.71 -11.13
CA PRO A 133 9.12 -7.32 -12.29
C PRO A 133 10.61 -7.49 -12.02
N ALA A 134 11.33 -8.17 -12.92
CA ALA A 134 12.76 -8.47 -12.74
C ALA A 134 13.61 -7.19 -12.55
N ARG A 135 13.28 -6.10 -13.23
CA ARG A 135 13.97 -4.79 -13.11
C ARG A 135 13.87 -4.16 -11.73
N ALA A 136 12.85 -4.50 -10.94
CA ALA A 136 12.65 -3.96 -9.61
C ALA A 136 13.30 -4.85 -8.53
N ALA A 137 13.77 -6.04 -8.93
CA ALA A 137 14.48 -6.97 -8.07
C ALA A 137 16.01 -6.83 -8.25
N GLU A 138 16.77 -7.23 -7.22
CA GLU A 138 18.23 -7.31 -7.32
C GLU A 138 18.66 -8.48 -8.22
N ALA A 139 19.71 -8.28 -9.02
CA ALA A 139 20.26 -9.30 -9.89
C ALA A 139 20.93 -10.44 -9.08
N GLY A 140 20.79 -11.69 -9.52
CA GLY A 140 21.62 -12.81 -9.05
C GLY A 140 21.06 -13.73 -7.97
N ARG A 141 19.78 -13.64 -7.58
CA ARG A 141 19.12 -14.58 -6.66
C ARG A 141 18.05 -15.45 -7.35
N ASP A 142 17.56 -16.49 -6.67
CA ASP A 142 16.39 -17.25 -7.16
C ASP A 142 15.14 -16.37 -7.27
N ASP A 143 14.11 -16.82 -8.00
CA ASP A 143 12.92 -15.99 -8.27
C ASP A 143 12.14 -15.61 -6.99
N VAL A 144 12.19 -16.46 -5.95
CA VAL A 144 11.52 -16.20 -4.66
C VAL A 144 12.27 -15.11 -3.90
N ASP A 145 13.59 -15.22 -3.80
CA ASP A 145 14.43 -14.23 -3.14
C ASP A 145 14.37 -12.88 -3.87
N ARG A 146 14.28 -12.87 -5.21
CA ARG A 146 14.04 -11.65 -5.98
C ARG A 146 12.71 -10.98 -5.61
N LEU A 147 11.64 -11.77 -5.52
CA LEU A 147 10.33 -11.29 -5.05
C LEU A 147 10.45 -10.71 -3.63
N LEU A 148 11.08 -11.43 -2.71
CA LEU A 148 11.22 -11.01 -1.31
C LEU A 148 12.05 -9.73 -1.17
N SER A 149 13.21 -9.64 -1.82
CA SER A 149 14.03 -8.42 -1.86
C SER A 149 13.25 -7.24 -2.43
N GLY A 150 12.51 -7.45 -3.52
CA GLY A 150 11.67 -6.42 -4.13
C GLY A 150 10.55 -5.94 -3.19
N LEU A 151 9.89 -6.86 -2.48
CA LEU A 151 8.86 -6.52 -1.49
C LEU A 151 9.43 -5.82 -0.26
N LEU A 152 10.64 -6.18 0.19
CA LEU A 152 11.35 -5.49 1.26
C LEU A 152 11.67 -4.06 0.87
N ARG A 153 12.29 -3.83 -0.30
CA ARG A 153 12.55 -2.49 -0.84
C ARG A 153 11.26 -1.66 -0.95
N ALA A 154 10.18 -2.27 -1.45
CA ALA A 154 8.89 -1.61 -1.56
C ALA A 154 8.31 -1.24 -0.19
N ARG A 155 8.36 -2.15 0.79
CA ARG A 155 7.94 -1.89 2.17
C ARG A 155 8.73 -0.72 2.75
N ASP A 156 10.04 -0.75 2.61
CA ASP A 156 10.94 0.25 3.20
C ASP A 156 10.73 1.62 2.56
N ALA A 157 10.50 1.69 1.24
CA ALA A 157 10.10 2.92 0.57
C ALA A 157 8.76 3.46 1.11
N LEU A 158 7.74 2.61 1.26
CA LEU A 158 6.47 3.05 1.87
C LEU A 158 6.62 3.43 3.34
N ALA A 159 7.62 2.87 4.03
CA ALA A 159 7.92 3.17 5.43
C ALA A 159 8.37 4.64 5.62
N THR A 160 8.96 5.26 4.60
CA THR A 160 9.44 6.66 4.65
C THR A 160 8.32 7.70 4.52
N VAL A 161 7.10 7.29 4.17
CA VAL A 161 5.97 8.19 4.03
C VAL A 161 5.37 8.52 5.39
N ALA A 162 5.16 9.81 5.67
CA ALA A 162 4.38 10.25 6.82
C ALA A 162 2.91 9.83 6.64
N ALA A 163 2.51 8.77 7.33
CA ALA A 163 1.20 8.14 7.19
C ALA A 163 0.73 7.60 8.54
N GLU A 164 -0.60 7.57 8.72
CA GLU A 164 -1.19 6.77 9.77
C GLU A 164 -1.04 5.29 9.41
N GLU A 165 -0.52 4.50 10.34
CA GLU A 165 -0.27 3.09 10.11
C GLU A 165 -1.45 2.23 10.56
N LEU A 166 -1.86 1.32 9.68
CA LEU A 166 -2.90 0.35 9.92
C LEU A 166 -2.31 -1.06 9.86
N ASP A 167 -2.25 -1.72 11.01
CA ASP A 167 -1.75 -3.08 11.11
C ASP A 167 -2.73 -4.08 10.45
N PHE A 168 -2.19 -4.91 9.57
CA PHE A 168 -2.99 -5.88 8.83
C PHE A 168 -3.61 -6.96 9.71
N ASP A 169 -2.94 -7.40 10.78
CA ASP A 169 -3.48 -8.43 11.66
C ASP A 169 -4.60 -7.85 12.52
N ALA A 170 -4.42 -6.62 13.00
CA ALA A 170 -5.48 -5.89 13.68
C ALA A 170 -6.74 -5.74 12.80
N LEU A 171 -6.58 -5.56 11.48
CA LEU A 171 -7.69 -5.54 10.51
C LEU A 171 -8.38 -6.89 10.32
N LEU A 172 -7.66 -8.00 10.49
CA LEU A 172 -8.25 -9.33 10.41
C LEU A 172 -9.08 -9.66 11.67
N GLU A 173 -8.65 -9.14 12.82
CA GLU A 173 -9.28 -9.39 14.10
C GLU A 173 -10.47 -8.46 14.36
N THR A 174 -10.32 -7.16 14.09
CA THR A 174 -11.30 -6.14 14.46
C THR A 174 -11.41 -5.04 13.41
N GLN A 175 -12.61 -4.45 13.32
CA GLN A 175 -12.85 -3.29 12.45
C GLN A 175 -12.35 -1.98 13.07
N ASP A 176 -12.26 -1.95 14.39
CA ASP A 176 -11.92 -0.75 15.14
C ASP A 176 -10.54 -0.20 14.77
N ALA A 177 -9.66 -1.05 14.24
CA ALA A 177 -8.36 -0.63 13.73
C ALA A 177 -8.50 0.45 12.63
N LEU A 178 -9.40 0.24 11.65
CA LEU A 178 -9.63 1.23 10.59
C LEU A 178 -10.31 2.48 11.14
N SER A 179 -11.35 2.32 11.97
CA SER A 179 -12.09 3.45 12.54
C SER A 179 -11.17 4.37 13.36
N ARG A 180 -10.30 3.80 14.20
CA ARG A 180 -9.32 4.57 14.98
C ARG A 180 -8.33 5.30 14.08
N ALA A 181 -7.79 4.63 13.06
CA ALA A 181 -6.87 5.27 12.12
C ALA A 181 -7.53 6.44 11.37
N LEU A 182 -8.80 6.30 10.97
CA LEU A 182 -9.55 7.38 10.33
C LEU A 182 -9.85 8.53 11.29
N ALA A 183 -10.18 8.26 12.55
CA ALA A 183 -10.38 9.29 13.57
C ALA A 183 -9.09 10.10 13.81
N THR A 184 -7.92 9.45 13.83
CA THR A 184 -6.62 10.12 13.90
C THR A 184 -6.38 11.04 12.70
N LEU A 185 -6.68 10.58 11.48
CA LEU A 185 -6.47 11.36 10.25
C LEU A 185 -7.48 12.50 10.07
N TYR A 186 -8.70 12.33 10.61
CA TYR A 186 -9.84 13.24 10.43
C TYR A 186 -10.52 13.57 11.78
N PRO A 187 -9.83 14.24 12.71
CA PRO A 187 -10.37 14.52 14.04
C PRO A 187 -11.64 15.40 13.98
N SER A 188 -11.75 16.27 12.98
CA SER A 188 -12.95 17.10 12.78
C SER A 188 -14.18 16.32 12.33
N LEU A 189 -14.01 15.06 11.92
CA LEU A 189 -15.09 14.17 11.49
C LEU A 189 -15.36 13.06 12.50
N ASP A 190 -14.72 13.07 13.67
CA ASP A 190 -14.79 11.97 14.64
C ASP A 190 -16.24 11.62 15.04
N SER A 191 -17.06 12.63 15.37
CA SER A 191 -18.48 12.40 15.68
C SER A 191 -19.28 11.84 14.50
N ALA A 192 -18.92 12.21 13.26
CA ALA A 192 -19.54 11.65 12.06
C ALA A 192 -19.06 10.23 11.77
N LEU A 193 -17.79 9.92 12.04
CA LEU A 193 -17.21 8.58 11.95
C LEU A 193 -17.79 7.65 13.01
N ASP A 194 -18.03 8.16 14.22
CA ASP A 194 -18.72 7.44 15.29
C ASP A 194 -20.16 7.09 14.91
N ALA A 195 -20.90 8.03 14.31
CA ALA A 195 -22.23 7.76 13.76
C ALA A 195 -22.17 6.81 12.56
N ALA A 196 -21.10 6.85 11.77
CA ALA A 196 -20.84 6.00 10.61
C ALA A 196 -20.14 4.67 10.96
N ARG A 197 -20.06 4.28 12.24
CA ARG A 197 -19.48 2.98 12.65
C ARG A 197 -20.20 1.78 12.02
N ASP A 198 -21.49 1.90 11.71
CA ASP A 198 -22.26 0.83 11.07
C ASP A 198 -21.88 0.61 9.58
N PRO A 199 -21.73 1.65 8.74
CA PRO A 199 -21.18 1.52 7.38
C PRO A 199 -19.65 1.31 7.30
N LEU A 200 -18.89 1.61 8.36
CA LEU A 200 -17.47 1.26 8.48
C LEU A 200 -17.21 -0.23 8.72
N ARG A 201 -18.26 -1.04 8.82
CA ARG A 201 -18.15 -2.49 8.97
C ARG A 201 -17.45 -3.09 7.76
N ILE A 202 -16.13 -3.25 7.84
CA ILE A 202 -15.45 -4.37 7.17
C ILE A 202 -16.28 -5.58 7.52
N PRO A 203 -16.70 -6.46 6.61
CA PRO A 203 -17.72 -7.41 6.97
C PRO A 203 -17.11 -8.54 7.83
N ALA A 204 -16.68 -8.23 9.06
CA ALA A 204 -16.33 -9.15 10.13
C ALA A 204 -17.56 -9.99 10.52
N HIS A 205 -18.77 -9.54 10.16
CA HIS A 205 -20.00 -10.32 10.20
C HIS A 205 -20.23 -11.19 8.94
N ASP A 206 -19.51 -10.96 7.84
CA ASP A 206 -19.51 -11.87 6.69
C ASP A 206 -18.66 -13.12 6.97
N ALA A 207 -19.30 -14.27 6.79
CA ALA A 207 -18.66 -15.55 7.02
C ALA A 207 -17.49 -15.81 6.06
N GLY A 208 -17.56 -15.27 4.84
CA GLY A 208 -16.51 -15.36 3.83
C GLY A 208 -15.25 -14.60 4.25
N PHE A 209 -15.38 -13.37 4.72
CA PHE A 209 -14.26 -12.58 5.26
C PHE A 209 -13.63 -13.27 6.47
N ARG A 210 -14.43 -13.75 7.44
CA ARG A 210 -13.89 -14.51 8.59
C ARG A 210 -13.16 -15.78 8.17
N ALA A 211 -13.68 -16.50 7.18
CA ALA A 211 -13.02 -17.68 6.64
C ALA A 211 -11.69 -17.31 5.95
N HIS A 212 -11.67 -16.21 5.21
CA HIS A 212 -10.45 -15.68 4.60
C HIS A 212 -9.41 -15.27 5.65
N ALA A 213 -9.80 -14.48 6.65
CA ALA A 213 -8.94 -14.05 7.76
C ALA A 213 -8.32 -15.26 8.49
N ARG A 214 -9.15 -16.26 8.85
CA ARG A 214 -8.65 -17.51 9.45
C ARG A 214 -7.70 -18.25 8.51
N SER A 215 -8.01 -18.33 7.22
CA SER A 215 -7.11 -18.97 6.25
C SER A 215 -5.75 -18.27 6.18
N VAL A 216 -5.72 -16.94 6.24
CA VAL A 216 -4.46 -16.19 6.25
C VAL A 216 -3.64 -16.52 7.51
N LEU A 217 -4.25 -16.51 8.69
CA LEU A 217 -3.58 -16.83 9.95
C LEU A 217 -3.10 -18.29 10.00
N GLN A 218 -3.93 -19.24 9.55
CA GLN A 218 -3.58 -20.67 9.53
C GLN A 218 -2.37 -20.98 8.64
N ARG A 219 -2.18 -20.23 7.53
CA ARG A 219 -1.02 -20.43 6.63
C ARG A 219 0.31 -20.21 7.36
N ARG A 220 0.36 -19.37 8.40
CA ARG A 220 1.58 -19.13 9.18
C ARG A 220 2.11 -20.38 9.88
N GLY A 221 1.25 -21.39 10.12
CA GLY A 221 1.65 -22.69 10.64
C GLY A 221 2.29 -23.63 9.61
N THR A 222 2.27 -23.30 8.32
CA THR A 222 2.76 -24.20 7.26
C THR A 222 4.28 -24.11 7.08
N SER A 223 4.90 -25.17 6.55
CA SER A 223 6.34 -25.18 6.23
C SER A 223 6.70 -24.09 5.23
N ARG A 224 5.95 -24.01 4.12
CA ARG A 224 6.17 -23.01 3.07
C ARG A 224 6.17 -21.56 3.61
N TRP A 225 5.40 -21.26 4.66
CA TRP A 225 5.33 -19.90 5.21
C TRP A 225 6.54 -19.65 6.08
N ARG A 226 6.90 -20.63 6.93
CA ARG A 226 8.12 -20.57 7.75
C ARG A 226 9.36 -20.41 6.87
N ASP A 227 9.42 -21.09 5.74
CA ASP A 227 10.51 -20.95 4.76
C ASP A 227 10.59 -19.52 4.20
N LEU A 228 9.45 -18.92 3.83
CA LEU A 228 9.39 -17.53 3.37
C LEU A 228 9.79 -16.55 4.48
N ALA A 229 9.30 -16.74 5.70
CA ALA A 229 9.63 -15.90 6.84
C ALA A 229 11.14 -15.94 7.17
N ALA A 230 11.73 -17.13 7.21
CA ALA A 230 13.17 -17.31 7.44
C ALA A 230 14.02 -16.64 6.34
N ARG A 231 13.59 -16.74 5.06
CA ARG A 231 14.25 -16.05 3.94
C ARG A 231 14.16 -14.53 4.08
N VAL A 232 13.00 -13.99 4.48
CA VAL A 232 12.84 -12.56 4.77
C VAL A 232 13.82 -12.11 5.85
N GLU A 233 13.89 -12.82 6.98
CA GLU A 233 14.81 -12.50 8.08
C GLU A 233 16.27 -12.52 7.63
N ALA A 234 16.67 -13.51 6.82
CA ALA A 234 18.02 -13.62 6.28
C ALA A 234 18.37 -12.46 5.34
N LEU A 235 17.43 -12.03 4.49
CA LEU A 235 17.59 -10.90 3.59
C LEU A 235 17.73 -9.58 4.35
N GLU A 236 16.89 -9.36 5.36
CA GLU A 236 16.96 -8.15 6.20
C GLU A 236 18.27 -8.06 6.98
N SER A 237 18.75 -9.19 7.50
CA SER A 237 20.03 -9.28 8.22
C SER A 237 21.21 -9.00 7.30
N SER A 238 21.16 -9.51 6.05
CA SER A 238 22.19 -9.27 5.04
C SER A 238 22.22 -7.81 4.56
N GLY A 239 21.04 -7.18 4.40
CA GLY A 239 20.92 -5.78 4.00
C GLY A 239 21.43 -4.81 5.08
N LYS A 240 21.16 -5.10 6.36
CA LYS A 240 21.72 -4.32 7.49
C LYS A 240 23.24 -4.41 7.54
N ALA A 241 23.80 -5.61 7.43
CA ALA A 241 25.25 -5.80 7.43
C ALA A 241 25.95 -5.08 6.27
N ALA A 242 25.32 -5.02 5.10
CA ALA A 242 25.83 -4.26 3.95
C ALA A 242 25.73 -2.73 4.15
N GLY A 243 24.66 -2.24 4.77
CA GLY A 243 24.48 -0.81 5.08
C GLY A 243 25.47 -0.29 6.12
N ASP A 244 25.75 -1.07 7.16
CA ASP A 244 26.71 -0.71 8.21
C ASP A 244 28.16 -0.69 7.70
N ALA A 245 28.49 -1.50 6.68
CA ALA A 245 29.81 -1.54 6.07
C ALA A 245 30.11 -0.34 5.15
N VAL A 246 29.08 0.37 4.66
CA VAL A 246 29.22 1.55 3.77
C VAL A 246 29.28 2.86 4.58
N GLY A 247 29.09 2.82 5.90
CA GLY A 247 29.15 3.97 6.81
C GLY A 247 30.55 4.52 7.14
N VAL A 248 31.53 4.41 6.24
CA VAL A 248 32.87 5.02 6.43
C VAL A 248 32.99 6.29 5.60
N ALA A 249 32.89 7.43 6.31
CA ALA A 249 33.39 8.77 6.02
C ALA A 249 33.13 9.36 4.61
N ILE A 250 32.14 10.26 4.55
CA ILE A 250 32.18 11.38 3.60
C ILE A 250 32.96 12.51 4.30
N PRO A 251 34.11 12.98 3.78
CA PRO A 251 34.78 14.15 4.33
C PRO A 251 33.92 15.38 4.08
N ALA A 252 33.78 16.21 5.12
CA ALA A 252 33.17 17.52 5.01
C ALA A 252 34.16 18.47 4.33
N ASP A 253 33.73 19.06 3.22
CA ASP A 253 34.27 20.31 2.68
C ASP A 253 33.21 21.41 2.85
#